data_AF-A0A7V9QCG3-F1
#
_entry.id   AF-A0A7V9QCG3-F1
#
_cell.length_a   1.000
_cell.length_b   1.000
_cell.length_c   1.000
_cell.angle_alpha   90.00
_cell.angle_beta   90.00
_cell.angle_gamma   90.00
#
_symmetry.space_group_name_H-M   'P 1'
#
loop_
_entity.id
_entity.type
_entity.pdbx_description
1 polymer ?
#
loop_
_entity_poly.entity_id
_entity_poly.type
_entity_poly.pdbx_seq_one_letter_code
_entity_poly.pdbx_strand_id
1 'polypeptide(L)' 'MATITVSEARTKMRDVLERVKQGEEIEITQNGEV' A
#
# COMPACT_ATOMS: atom_id res chain seq x y z
N MET A 1 5.52 5.74 -7.19
CA MET A 1 4.09 5.63 -6.86
C MET A 1 3.65 4.21 -7.18
N ALA A 2 3.39 3.41 -6.15
CA ALA A 2 2.87 2.05 -6.29
C ALA A 2 1.40 2.02 -5.86
N THR A 3 0.55 1.24 -6.54
CA THR A 3 -0.85 1.06 -6.16
C THR A 3 -1.05 -0.36 -5.67
N ILE A 4 -1.68 -0.52 -4.51
CA ILE A 4 -2.01 -1.82 -3.92
C ILE A 4 -3.48 -1.86 -3.51
N THR A 5 -4.06 -3.05 -3.38
CA THR A 5 -5.41 -3.19 -2.83
C THR A 5 -5.41 -3.17 -1.30
N VAL A 6 -6.54 -2.82 -0.68
CA VAL A 6 -6.74 -2.91 0.79
C VAL A 6 -6.43 -4.32 1.32
N SER A 7 -6.76 -5.37 0.57
CA SER A 7 -6.49 -6.76 0.94
C SER A 7 -4.99 -7.06 1.00
N GLU A 8 -4.23 -6.54 0.05
CA GLU A 8 -2.77 -6.64 0.04
C GLU A 8 -2.14 -5.83 1.17
N ALA A 9 -2.61 -4.60 1.37
CA ALA A 9 -2.16 -3.74 2.47
C ALA A 9 -2.38 -4.42 3.83
N ARG A 10 -3.55 -5.04 4.04
CA ARG A 10 -3.87 -5.77 5.28
C ARG A 10 -2.90 -6.94 5.53
N THR A 11 -2.56 -7.68 4.49
CA THR A 11 -1.73 -8.89 4.60
C THR A 11 -0.23 -8.55 4.72
N LYS A 12 0.20 -7.44 4.10
CA LYS A 12 1.61 -7.02 3.99
C LYS A 12 1.89 -5.67 4.66
N MET A 13 1.11 -5.31 5.68
CA MET A 13 1.15 -3.96 6.28
C MET A 13 2.56 -3.58 6.75
N ARG A 14 3.30 -4.54 7.31
CA ARG A 14 4.68 -4.30 7.74
C ARG A 14 5.58 -3.87 6.59
N ASP A 15 5.54 -4.57 5.46
CA ASP A 15 6.36 -4.27 4.29
C ASP A 15 5.94 -2.95 3.65
N VAL A 16 4.63 -2.66 3.62
CA VAL A 16 4.09 -1.38 3.16
C VAL A 16 4.67 -0.24 3.99
N LEU A 17 4.69 -0.37 5.32
CA LEU A 17 5.26 0.65 6.21
C LEU A 17 6.76 0.83 6.03
N GLU A 18 7.52 -0.24 5.83
CA GLU A 18 8.97 -0.13 5.57
C GLU A 18 9.26 0.60 4.24
N ARG A 19 8.44 0.36 3.21
CA ARG A 19 8.54 1.08 1.93
C ARG A 19 8.21 2.56 2.06
N VAL A 20 7.16 2.91 2.82
CA VAL A 20 6.81 4.31 3.11
C VAL A 20 7.92 5.01 3.88
N LYS A 21 8.54 4.34 4.87
CA LYS A 21 9.69 4.90 5.59
C LYS A 21 10.89 5.21 4.70
N GLN A 22 11.05 4.47 3.60
CA GLN A 22 12.10 4.70 2.60
C GLN A 22 11.75 5.84 1.62
N GLY A 23 10.59 6.48 1.77
CA GLY A 23 10.13 7.58 0.95
C GLY A 23 9.28 7.16 -0.25
N GLU A 24 8.83 5.91 -0.31
CA GLU A 24 7.93 5.46 -1.37
C GLU A 24 6.49 5.91 -1.10
N GLU A 25 5.88 6.55 -2.11
CA GLU A 25 4.45 6.84 -2.11
C GLU A 25 3.64 5.63 -2.60
N ILE A 26 2.69 5.21 -1.78
CA ILE A 26 1.82 4.06 -2.03
C ILE A 26 0.37 4.49 -1.96
N GLU A 27 -0.36 4.26 -3.05
CA GLU A 27 -1.81 4.44 -3.14
C GLU A 27 -2.51 3.13 -2.77
N ILE A 28 -3.49 3.19 -1.90
CA ILE A 28 -4.27 2.03 -1.48
C ILE A 28 -5.66 2.14 -2.10
N THR A 29 -6.09 1.10 -2.81
CA THR A 29 -7.39 1.06 -3.48
C THR A 29 -8.28 -0.04 -2.90
N GLN A 30 -9.59 0.18 -2.90
CA GLN A 30 -10.59 -0.82 -2.54
C GLN A 30 -11.61 -0.93 -3.68
N ASN A 31 -11.78 -2.12 -4.25
CA ASN A 31 -12.75 -2.36 -5.33
C ASN A 31 -12.56 -1.44 -6.56
N GLY A 32 -11.33 -1.00 -6.84
CA GLY A 32 -11.04 -0.07 -7.95
C GLY A 32 -11.28 1.40 -7.62
N GLU A 33 -11.67 1.72 -6.37
CA GLU A 33 -11.77 3.08 -5.85
C GLU A 33 -10.54 3.38 -4.98
N VAL A 34 -10.05 4.62 -5.00
CA VAL A 34 -8.90 5.10 -4.22
C VAL A 34 -9.37 5.65 -2.88
#